data_AF-A0A9Q0LXF1-F1
#
_entry.id   AF-A0A9Q0LXF1-F1
#
_cell.length_a   1.000
_cell.length_b   1.000
_cell.length_c   1.000
_cell.angle_alpha   90.00
_cell.angle_beta   90.00
_cell.angle_gamma   90.00
#
_symmetry.space_group_name_H-M   'P 1'
#
loop_
_entity.id
_entity.type
_entity.pdbx_description
1 polymer ?
#
loop_
_entity_poly.entity_id
_entity_poly.type
_entity_poly.pdbx_seq_one_letter_code
_entity_poly.pdbx_strand_id
1 'polypeptide(L)'
;MSTKNKKEIDVDSGDDSEMNDSVKLSKNRYLTVSTFKNKVRVDIREYYVADNGKRRPGKKGISLSLDEWGKFKDNMDTIQTKIEEAQGDSD
;
A
#
# COMPACT_ATOMS: atom_id res chain seq x y z
N MET A 1 -38.57 5.83 14.59
CA MET A 1 -37.22 5.25 14.48
C MET A 1 -36.72 5.53 13.07
N SER A 2 -35.96 6.62 12.89
CA SER A 2 -35.43 7.01 11.58
C SER A 2 -33.93 6.78 11.59
N THR A 3 -33.50 5.75 10.87
CA THR A 3 -32.11 5.42 10.63
C THR A 3 -31.50 6.49 9.72
N LYS A 4 -30.61 7.32 10.26
CA LYS A 4 -29.87 8.32 9.49
C LYS A 4 -28.60 7.65 8.95
N ASN A 5 -28.60 7.42 7.63
CA ASN A 5 -27.48 6.92 6.85
C ASN A 5 -26.15 7.56 7.28
N LYS A 6 -25.20 6.71 7.69
CA LYS A 6 -23.81 7.08 7.89
C LYS A 6 -23.21 7.35 6.50
N LYS A 7 -23.14 8.62 6.14
CA LYS A 7 -22.42 9.10 4.96
C LYS A 7 -20.97 8.67 5.13
N GLU A 8 -20.53 7.70 4.34
CA GLU A 8 -19.11 7.37 4.25
C GLU A 8 -18.40 8.62 3.74
N ILE A 9 -17.56 9.18 4.60
CA ILE A 9 -16.75 10.32 4.26
C ILE A 9 -15.62 9.76 3.39
N ASP A 10 -15.75 9.93 2.08
CA ASP A 10 -14.61 9.93 1.17
C ASP A 10 -13.75 11.14 1.54
N VAL A 11 -12.87 10.95 2.52
CA VAL A 11 -11.79 11.88 2.85
C VAL A 11 -10.69 11.75 1.81
N ASP A 12 -11.03 12.19 0.60
CA ASP A 12 -10.08 12.57 -0.44
C ASP A 12 -9.80 14.07 -0.29
N SER A 13 -9.07 14.43 0.76
CA SER A 13 -8.57 15.79 0.98
C SER A 13 -7.42 15.76 1.97
N GLY A 14 -6.32 15.15 1.52
CA GLY A 14 -5.02 15.29 2.15
C GLY A 14 -4.02 15.44 1.02
N ASP A 15 -3.80 16.69 0.63
CA ASP A 15 -2.73 17.19 -0.26
C ASP A 15 -1.91 16.08 -0.92
N ASP A 16 -2.37 15.60 -2.08
CA ASP A 16 -1.76 14.53 -2.86
C ASP A 16 -0.38 14.95 -3.43
N SER A 17 -0.05 16.23 -3.30
CA SER A 17 1.16 16.88 -3.81
C SER A 17 2.46 16.38 -3.16
N GLU A 18 2.40 15.76 -1.99
CA GLU A 18 3.58 15.25 -1.26
C GLU A 18 3.98 13.82 -1.66
N MET A 19 3.24 13.16 -2.57
CA MET A 19 3.40 11.74 -2.89
C MET A 19 3.53 11.46 -4.39
N ASN A 20 4.13 12.39 -5.14
CA ASN A 20 4.38 12.27 -6.59
C ASN A 20 5.06 10.95 -7.01
N ASP A 21 5.84 10.32 -6.12
CA ASP A 21 6.56 9.06 -6.37
C ASP A 21 5.84 7.82 -5.81
N SER A 22 4.54 7.91 -5.50
CA SER A 22 3.77 6.81 -4.92
C SER A 22 2.80 6.16 -5.89
N VAL A 23 2.71 4.83 -5.81
CA VAL A 23 1.73 4.02 -6.54
C VAL A 23 0.69 3.51 -5.55
N LYS A 24 -0.57 3.87 -5.78
CA LYS A 24 -1.69 3.46 -4.91
C LYS A 24 -2.06 1.99 -5.15
N LEU A 25 -2.10 1.19 -4.08
CA LEU A 25 -2.50 -0.22 -4.12
C LEU A 25 -3.92 -0.46 -3.58
N SER A 26 -4.36 0.37 -2.62
CA SER A 26 -5.73 0.37 -2.10
C SER A 26 -6.08 1.73 -1.50
N LYS A 27 -7.26 1.88 -0.88
CA LYS A 27 -7.70 3.15 -0.25
C LYS A 27 -6.60 3.77 0.63
N ASN A 28 -5.95 2.94 1.45
CA ASN A 28 -4.96 3.37 2.44
C ASN A 28 -3.59 2.71 2.26
N ARG A 29 -3.32 2.00 1.16
CA ARG A 29 -2.04 1.30 0.96
C ARG A 29 -1.34 1.80 -0.30
N TYR A 30 -0.04 2.08 -0.15
CA TYR A 30 0.78 2.66 -1.21
C TYR A 30 2.11 1.91 -1.31
N LEU A 31 2.63 1.85 -2.54
CA LEU A 31 4.00 1.50 -2.86
C LEU A 31 4.77 2.82 -3.06
N THR A 32 5.91 2.99 -2.42
CA THR A 32 6.76 4.18 -2.57
C THR A 32 8.23 3.80 -2.70
N VAL A 33 9.00 4.63 -3.40
CA VAL A 33 10.47 4.57 -3.37
C VAL A 33 10.97 5.62 -2.40
N SER A 34 11.78 5.21 -1.42
CA SER A 34 12.32 6.10 -0.40
C SER A 34 13.83 5.93 -0.25
N THR A 35 14.50 6.92 0.34
CA THR A 35 15.92 6.83 0.72
C THR A 35 16.04 6.91 2.23
N PHE A 36 16.61 5.86 2.84
CA PHE A 36 16.89 5.82 4.27
C PHE A 36 18.36 5.53 4.50
N LYS A 37 19.06 6.43 5.21
CA LYS A 37 20.51 6.33 5.47
C LYS A 37 21.31 6.05 4.19
N ASN A 38 21.09 6.85 3.14
CA ASN A 38 21.71 6.72 1.82
C ASN A 38 21.43 5.40 1.08
N LYS A 39 20.44 4.61 1.50
CA LYS A 39 20.03 3.40 0.81
C LYS A 39 18.63 3.58 0.23
N VAL A 40 18.49 3.31 -1.06
CA VAL A 40 17.18 3.26 -1.72
C VAL A 40 16.41 2.04 -1.25
N ARG A 41 15.13 2.23 -0.96
CA ARG A 41 14.20 1.20 -0.50
C ARG A 41 12.87 1.30 -1.24
N VAL A 42 12.17 0.17 -1.30
CA VAL A 42 10.81 0.08 -1.83
C VAL A 42 9.88 -0.24 -0.66
N ASP A 43 9.00 0.68 -0.33
CA ASP A 43 8.06 0.56 0.79
C ASP A 43 6.68 0.13 0.27
N ILE A 44 6.11 -0.93 0.85
CA ILE A 44 4.70 -1.31 0.66
C ILE A 44 4.01 -1.10 2.01
N ARG A 45 3.24 -0.03 2.17
CA ARG A 45 2.78 0.40 3.51
C ARG A 45 1.34 0.90 3.54
N GLU A 46 0.64 0.56 4.61
CA GLU A 46 -0.66 1.12 4.96
C GLU A 46 -0.47 2.43 5.74
N TYR A 47 -1.24 3.45 5.38
CA TYR A 47 -1.24 4.78 5.98
C TYR A 47 -2.53 4.99 6.77
N TYR A 48 -2.44 5.74 7.85
CA TYR A 48 -3.59 6.22 8.61
C TYR A 48 -3.67 7.74 8.51
N VAL A 49 -4.86 8.29 8.75
CA VAL A 49 -5.06 9.74 8.88
C VAL A 49 -4.94 10.08 10.36
N ALA A 50 -3.97 10.92 10.71
CA ALA A 50 -3.80 11.41 12.08
C ALA A 50 -4.83 12.51 12.40
N ASP A 51 -4.97 12.88 13.67
CA ASP A 51 -5.95 13.86 14.15
C ASP A 51 -5.81 15.24 13.49
N ASN A 52 -4.62 15.58 13.01
CA ASN A 52 -4.34 16.80 12.26
C ASN A 52 -4.70 16.71 10.76
N GLY A 53 -5.41 15.65 10.33
CA GLY A 53 -5.79 15.39 8.95
C GLY A 53 -4.65 14.89 8.05
N LYS A 54 -3.41 14.79 8.55
CA LYS A 54 -2.27 14.36 7.73
C LYS A 54 -2.20 12.85 7.65
N ARG A 55 -1.91 12.32 6.46
CA ARG A 55 -1.59 10.91 6.26
C ARG A 55 -0.23 10.59 6.87
N ARG A 56 -0.14 9.49 7.60
CA ARG A 56 1.08 9.00 8.26
C ARG A 56 1.27 7.50 8.01
N PRO A 57 2.52 7.04 7.84
CA PRO A 57 2.79 5.62 7.66
C PRO A 57 2.39 4.85 8.93
N GLY A 58 1.58 3.80 8.76
CA GLY A 58 1.18 2.91 9.83
C GLY A 58 2.18 1.79 10.09
N LYS A 59 1.91 0.99 11.13
CA LYS A 59 2.73 -0.18 11.48
C LYS A 59 2.69 -1.29 10.42
N LYS A 60 1.55 -1.44 9.73
CA LYS A 60 1.35 -2.46 8.71
C LYS A 60 2.06 -2.09 7.41
N GLY A 61 3.07 -2.88 7.05
CA GLY A 61 3.83 -2.71 5.83
C GLY A 61 5.26 -3.19 5.96
N ILE A 62 5.95 -3.31 4.83
CA ILE A 62 7.34 -3.75 4.73
C ILE A 62 8.15 -2.72 3.95
N SER A 63 9.42 -2.59 4.29
CA SER A 63 10.40 -1.81 3.54
C SER A 63 11.43 -2.76 2.97
N LEU A 64 11.45 -2.92 1.65
CA LEU A 64 12.36 -3.83 0.95
C LEU A 64 13.63 -3.07 0.56
N SER A 65 14.78 -3.71 0.74
CA SER A 65 16.02 -3.33 0.07
C SER A 65 15.92 -3.58 -1.44
N LEU A 66 16.86 -3.02 -2.22
CA LEU A 66 16.91 -3.27 -3.66
C LEU A 66 17.11 -4.75 -4.00
N ASP A 67 17.89 -5.48 -3.19
CA ASP A 67 18.13 -6.91 -3.39
C ASP A 67 16.85 -7.74 -3.16
N GLU A 68 16.10 -7.41 -2.10
CA GLU A 68 14.81 -8.04 -1.81
C GLU A 68 13.77 -7.71 -2.88
N TRP A 69 13.76 -6.46 -3.38
CA TRP A 69 12.91 -6.05 -4.49
C TRP A 69 13.27 -6.76 -5.81
N GLY A 70 14.57 -6.98 -6.07
CA GLY A 70 15.04 -7.79 -7.20
C GLY A 70 14.46 -9.20 -7.14
N LYS A 71 14.65 -9.89 -6.01
CA LYS A 71 14.08 -11.24 -5.80
C LYS A 71 12.57 -11.27 -5.91
N PHE A 72 11.88 -10.24 -5.41
CA PHE A 72 10.43 -10.14 -5.54
C PHE A 72 10.00 -10.16 -7.02
N LYS A 73 10.67 -9.35 -7.87
CA LYS A 73 10.39 -9.33 -9.31
C LYS A 73 10.73 -10.65 -10.00
N ASP A 74 11.87 -11.24 -9.68
CA ASP A 74 12.32 -12.50 -10.29
C ASP A 74 11.37 -13.67 -10.00
N ASN A 75 10.56 -13.58 -8.94
CA ASN A 75 9.62 -14.61 -8.53
C ASN A 75 8.16 -14.29 -8.90
N MET A 76 7.89 -13.23 -9.69
CA MET A 76 6.51 -12.85 -10.02
C MET A 76 5.72 -13.98 -10.71
N ASP A 77 6.33 -14.68 -11.67
CA ASP A 77 5.68 -15.79 -12.37
C ASP A 77 5.35 -16.94 -11.42
N THR A 78 6.31 -17.31 -10.56
CA THR A 78 6.10 -18.36 -9.54
C THR A 78 5.01 -17.97 -8.54
N ILE A 79 4.94 -16.70 -8.15
CA ILE A 79 3.89 -16.19 -7.28
C ILE A 79 2.53 -16.23 -7.99
N GLN A 80 2.48 -15.85 -9.27
CA GLN A 80 1.26 -15.85 -10.07
C GLN A 80 0.68 -17.26 -10.21
N THR A 81 1.50 -18.26 -10.55
CA THR A 81 1.07 -19.67 -10.59
C THR A 81 0.47 -20.11 -9.25
N LYS A 82 1.13 -19.79 -8.13
CA LYS A 82 0.63 -20.15 -6.78
C LYS A 82 -0.69 -19.45 -6.43
N ILE A 83 -0.91 -18.23 -6.92
CA ILE A 83 -2.18 -17.52 -6.72
C ILE A 83 -3.30 -18.24 -7.47
N GLU A 84 -3.05 -18.63 -8.73
CA GLU A 84 -4.02 -19.35 -9.56
C GLU A 84 -4.38 -20.72 -8.95
N GLU A 85 -3.39 -21.47 -8.48
CA GLU A 85 -3.60 -22.74 -7.76
C GLU A 85 -4.43 -22.53 -6.47
N ALA A 86 -4.16 -21.48 -5.70
CA ALA A 86 -4.89 -21.19 -4.47
C ALA A 86 -6.32 -20.67 -4.71
N GLN A 87 -6.61 -20.14 -5.90
CA GLN A 87 -7.94 -19.64 -6.29
C GLN A 87 -8.79 -20.70 -7.01
N GLY A 88 -8.22 -21.87 -7.34
CA GLY A 88 -8.87 -22.92 -8.14
C GLY A 88 -9.08 -24.24 -7.39
N ASP A 89 -10.10 -24.29 -6.53
CA ASP A 89 -10.88 -25.49 -6.16
C ASP A 89 -12.31 -25.03 -5.80
N SER A 90 -12.97 -24.40 -6.78
CA SER A 90 -14.41 -24.15 -6.77
C SER A 90 -14.92 -24.34 -8.19
N ASP A 91 -15.12 -25.61 -8.55
CA ASP A 91 -16.09 -26.05 -9.56
C ASP A 91 -17.51 -25.94 -8.94
#